data_AF-A0A1H5L3Y7-F1
#
_entry.id   AF-A0A1H5L3Y7-F1
#
_cell.length_a   1.000
_cell.length_b   1.000
_cell.length_c   1.000
_cell.angle_alpha   90.00
_cell.angle_beta   90.00
_cell.angle_gamma   90.00
#
_symmetry.space_group_name_H-M   'P 1'
#
loop_
_entity.id
_entity.type
_entity.pdbx_description
1 polymer ?
#
loop_
_entity_poly.entity_id
_entity_poly.type
_entity_poly.pdbx_seq_one_letter_code
_entity_poly.pdbx_strand_id
1 'polypeptide(L)'
;MPFQAVLSPAAPNGGAISIRKQVVKNLTLAEFEKAGGLELVNVSAGESLTETDRRLIQLLDTKDIGGFLRLAIEERVSMVISGGTSTGKTTFLNALLQEVPEDERIISIEDTRELQPPHLNYVPLIASKGEQGLSRVTIQDLLEASLRMRPDRLFLGEVRGAEAFTFLQAINTGHPGSMTTVHANSPLQAYDRLALMSMQAGLGLSKAEIVDYIRSVIPIVVQLARRGGRRGPSEIQFVKYGVGSRGAQLD
;
A
#
# COMPACT_ATOMS: atom_id res chain seq x y z
N MET A 1 -4.40 -16.28 -24.27
CA MET A 1 -4.17 -15.01 -23.53
C MET A 1 -4.64 -15.20 -22.11
N PRO A 2 -3.79 -14.99 -21.10
CA PRO A 2 -4.25 -15.03 -19.72
C PRO A 2 -5.25 -13.89 -19.48
N PHE A 3 -6.41 -14.23 -18.94
CA PHE A 3 -7.43 -13.28 -18.51
C PHE A 3 -7.80 -13.55 -17.05
N GLN A 4 -8.24 -12.51 -16.35
CA GLN A 4 -8.80 -12.58 -15.01
C GLN A 4 -10.20 -11.95 -15.07
N ALA A 5 -11.18 -12.63 -14.50
CA ALA A 5 -12.53 -12.10 -14.34
C ALA A 5 -12.95 -12.21 -12.87
N VAL A 6 -13.60 -11.17 -12.35
CA VAL A 6 -14.32 -11.20 -11.09
C VAL A 6 -15.73 -10.72 -11.37
N LEU A 7 -16.73 -11.55 -11.06
CA LEU A 7 -18.13 -11.26 -11.35
C LEU A 7 -18.88 -10.90 -10.06
N SER A 8 -20.10 -10.43 -10.21
CA SER A 8 -21.00 -10.21 -9.07
C SER A 8 -21.24 -11.52 -8.31
N PRO A 9 -21.36 -11.50 -6.97
CA PRO A 9 -21.44 -10.31 -6.11
C PRO A 9 -20.08 -9.67 -5.77
N ALA A 10 -18.96 -10.37 -5.99
CA ALA A 10 -17.64 -9.91 -5.58
C ALA A 10 -17.16 -8.64 -6.30
N ALA A 11 -17.65 -8.39 -7.52
CA ALA A 11 -17.50 -7.12 -8.22
C ALA A 11 -18.89 -6.51 -8.47
N PRO A 12 -19.35 -5.55 -7.64
CA PRO A 12 -20.73 -5.09 -7.62
C PRO A 12 -21.14 -4.22 -8.84
N ASN A 13 -20.17 -3.63 -9.55
CA ASN A 13 -20.44 -2.73 -10.68
C ASN A 13 -20.55 -3.48 -12.04
N GLY A 14 -21.23 -4.64 -12.06
CA GLY A 14 -21.39 -5.44 -13.29
C GLY A 14 -20.22 -6.35 -13.65
N GLY A 15 -19.28 -6.59 -12.72
CA GLY A 15 -18.10 -7.40 -12.93
C GLY A 15 -16.87 -6.62 -13.43
N ALA A 16 -15.73 -7.30 -13.45
CA ALA A 16 -14.48 -6.75 -13.96
C ALA A 16 -13.69 -7.83 -14.70
N ILE A 17 -13.16 -7.48 -15.87
CA ILE A 17 -12.35 -8.37 -16.70
C ILE A 17 -11.03 -7.66 -17.03
N SER A 18 -9.91 -8.38 -16.90
CA SER A 18 -8.59 -7.93 -17.32
C SER A 18 -8.01 -8.96 -18.29
N ILE A 19 -7.51 -8.50 -19.43
CA ILE A 19 -6.90 -9.34 -20.46
C ILE A 19 -5.46 -8.90 -20.65
N ARG A 20 -4.51 -9.81 -20.38
CA ARG A 20 -3.09 -9.52 -20.58
C ARG A 20 -2.65 -10.04 -21.94
N LYS A 21 -2.50 -9.14 -22.90
CA LYS A 21 -1.89 -9.44 -24.20
C LYS A 21 -0.39 -9.59 -24.01
N GLN A 22 0.16 -10.76 -24.33
CA GLN A 22 1.60 -10.93 -24.39
C GLN A 22 2.12 -10.26 -25.66
N VAL A 23 2.99 -9.28 -25.48
CA VAL A 23 3.72 -8.64 -26.57
C VAL A 23 5.19 -8.95 -26.32
N VAL A 24 5.74 -9.88 -27.10
CA VAL A 24 7.18 -10.16 -27.09
C VAL A 24 7.82 -9.24 -28.13
N LYS A 25 8.67 -8.31 -27.67
CA LYS A 25 9.54 -7.52 -28.54
C LYS A 25 10.95 -8.06 -28.37
N ASN A 26 11.55 -8.56 -29.45
CA ASN A 26 12.95 -8.97 -29.47
C ASN A 26 13.78 -7.75 -29.90
N LEU A 27 14.23 -6.95 -28.93
CA LEU A 27 15.11 -5.81 -29.15
C LEU A 27 16.54 -6.18 -28.75
N THR A 28 17.52 -5.78 -29.55
CA THR A 28 18.93 -5.79 -29.15
C THR A 28 19.21 -4.65 -28.16
N LEU A 29 20.30 -4.75 -27.39
CA LEU A 29 20.70 -3.69 -26.46
C LEU A 29 20.95 -2.35 -27.19
N ALA A 30 21.54 -2.39 -28.39
CA ALA A 30 21.77 -1.20 -29.19
C ALA A 30 20.48 -0.53 -29.67
N GLU A 31 19.44 -1.30 -30.01
CA GLU A 31 18.12 -0.77 -30.35
C GLU A 31 17.41 -0.20 -29.11
N PHE A 32 17.61 -0.81 -27.95
CA PHE A 32 17.07 -0.33 -26.68
C PHE A 32 17.72 1.00 -26.26
N GLU A 33 19.04 1.11 -26.40
CA GLU A 33 19.79 2.34 -26.15
C GLU A 33 19.39 3.47 -27.11
N LYS A 34 19.29 3.19 -28.42
CA LYS A 34 18.80 4.16 -29.42
C LYS A 34 17.39 4.66 -29.15
N ALA A 35 16.57 3.87 -28.45
CA ALA A 35 15.23 4.27 -28.04
C ALA A 35 15.21 5.08 -26.72
N GLY A 36 16.37 5.47 -26.18
CA GLY A 36 16.50 6.19 -24.92
C GLY A 36 16.34 5.31 -23.68
N GLY A 37 16.34 3.98 -23.84
CA GLY A 37 16.03 3.04 -22.75
C GLY A 37 17.02 3.05 -21.58
N LEU A 38 18.18 3.68 -21.73
CA LEU A 38 19.22 3.80 -20.71
C LEU A 38 19.34 5.21 -20.11
N GLU A 39 18.53 6.18 -20.54
CA GLU A 39 18.65 7.59 -20.09
C GLU A 39 18.21 7.80 -18.64
N LEU A 40 17.37 6.90 -18.10
CA LEU A 40 16.83 6.98 -16.73
C LEU A 40 17.61 6.13 -15.71
N VAL A 41 18.77 5.59 -16.07
CA VAL A 41 19.55 4.71 -15.20
C VAL A 41 20.21 5.52 -14.08
N ASN A 42 19.81 5.25 -12.84
CA ASN A 42 20.50 5.74 -11.65
C ASN A 42 21.50 4.70 -11.15
N VAL A 43 22.74 5.14 -10.87
CA VAL A 43 23.77 4.31 -10.23
C VAL A 43 23.72 4.54 -8.72
N SER A 44 23.29 3.53 -7.97
CA SER A 44 23.22 3.61 -6.50
C SER A 44 24.53 3.16 -5.85
N ALA A 45 25.05 3.97 -4.92
CA ALA A 45 26.10 3.55 -3.99
C ALA A 45 25.47 3.26 -2.62
N GLY A 46 25.24 1.97 -2.30
CA GLY A 46 24.80 1.50 -0.97
C GLY A 46 23.50 2.10 -0.41
N GLU A 47 23.23 1.81 0.87
CA GLU A 47 22.07 2.29 1.64
C GLU A 47 22.18 3.80 1.94
N SER A 48 21.92 4.63 0.92
CA SER A 48 21.78 6.08 1.07
C SER A 48 20.31 6.51 0.95
N LEU A 49 19.94 7.59 1.64
CA LEU A 49 18.62 8.20 1.49
C LEU A 49 18.41 8.65 0.05
N THR A 50 17.28 8.28 -0.54
CA THR A 50 16.87 8.78 -1.85
C THR A 50 16.49 10.26 -1.79
N GLU A 51 16.36 10.92 -2.94
CA GLU A 51 15.91 12.31 -2.98
C GLU A 51 14.48 12.46 -2.41
N THR A 52 13.60 11.53 -2.72
CA THR A 52 12.27 11.42 -2.14
C THR A 52 12.33 11.33 -0.61
N ASP A 53 13.23 10.49 -0.06
CA ASP A 53 13.38 10.37 1.40
C ASP A 53 13.81 11.69 2.04
N ARG A 54 14.76 12.43 1.43
CA ARG A 54 15.22 13.73 1.94
C ARG A 54 14.11 14.76 1.95
N ARG A 55 13.33 14.85 0.86
CA ARG A 55 12.19 15.78 0.75
C ARG A 55 11.10 15.45 1.79
N LEU A 56 10.81 14.16 1.99
CA LEU A 56 9.87 13.71 3.03
C LEU A 56 10.36 14.08 4.44
N ILE A 57 11.65 13.87 4.74
CA ILE A 57 12.25 14.28 6.02
C ILE A 57 12.12 15.79 6.23
N GLN A 58 12.45 16.60 5.22
CA GLN A 58 12.34 18.06 5.28
C GLN A 58 10.91 18.54 5.58
N LEU A 59 9.90 17.89 5.00
CA LEU A 59 8.49 18.21 5.26
C LEU A 59 8.09 17.87 6.71
N LEU A 60 8.61 16.78 7.28
CA LEU A 60 8.41 16.47 8.70
C LEU A 60 9.12 17.46 9.62
N ASP A 61 10.36 17.84 9.29
CA ASP A 61 11.16 18.81 10.07
C ASP A 61 10.45 20.19 10.15
N THR A 62 9.85 20.60 9.03
CA THR A 62 9.06 21.84 8.93
C THR A 62 7.61 21.69 9.40
N LYS A 63 7.21 20.49 9.84
CA LYS A 63 5.86 20.13 10.29
C LYS A 63 4.76 20.33 9.23
N ASP A 64 5.12 20.33 7.94
CA ASP A 64 4.14 20.29 6.86
C ASP A 64 3.64 18.86 6.64
N ILE A 65 2.72 18.43 7.50
CA ILE A 65 2.14 17.09 7.45
C ILE A 65 1.31 16.89 6.17
N GLY A 66 0.65 17.95 5.68
CA GLY A 66 -0.12 17.87 4.44
C GLY A 66 0.78 17.66 3.23
N GLY A 67 1.87 18.44 3.13
CA GLY A 67 2.90 18.27 2.11
C GLY A 67 3.56 16.89 2.17
N PHE A 68 3.89 16.41 3.38
CA PHE A 68 4.45 15.07 3.57
C PHE A 68 3.54 13.97 3.00
N LEU A 69 2.25 13.99 3.33
CA LEU A 69 1.30 12.98 2.87
C LEU A 69 1.10 13.05 1.36
N ARG A 70 0.97 14.25 0.79
CA ARG A 70 0.83 14.44 -0.66
C ARG A 70 2.05 13.95 -1.41
N LEU A 71 3.26 14.31 -0.96
CA LEU A 71 4.50 13.85 -1.59
C LEU A 71 4.65 12.33 -1.49
N ALA A 72 4.34 11.74 -0.33
CA ALA A 72 4.39 10.28 -0.17
C ALA A 72 3.42 9.59 -1.13
N ILE A 73 2.24 10.16 -1.37
CA ILE A 73 1.26 9.65 -2.33
C ILE A 73 1.77 9.79 -3.76
N GLU A 74 2.24 10.97 -4.16
CA GLU A 74 2.77 11.26 -5.50
C GLU A 74 3.93 10.31 -5.85
N GLU A 75 4.84 10.11 -4.90
CA GLU A 75 6.05 9.28 -5.05
C GLU A 75 5.79 7.78 -4.79
N ARG A 76 4.52 7.37 -4.65
CA ARG A 76 4.10 5.98 -4.41
C ARG A 76 4.79 5.33 -3.21
N VAL A 77 5.01 6.08 -2.13
CA VAL A 77 5.50 5.53 -0.87
C VAL A 77 4.34 4.87 -0.13
N SER A 78 4.45 3.55 0.10
CA SER A 78 3.40 2.77 0.76
C SER A 78 3.24 3.17 2.23
N MET A 79 1.99 3.23 2.68
CA MET A 79 1.64 3.67 4.03
C MET A 79 0.55 2.79 4.65
N VAL A 80 0.57 2.68 5.98
CA VAL A 80 -0.54 2.08 6.73
C VAL A 80 -1.15 3.10 7.68
N ILE A 81 -2.49 3.12 7.74
CA ILE A 81 -3.25 3.97 8.63
C ILE A 81 -3.64 3.14 9.85
N SER A 82 -3.10 3.47 11.01
CA SER A 82 -3.37 2.76 12.27
C SER A 82 -4.29 3.55 13.19
N GLY A 83 -5.05 2.85 14.04
CA GLY A 83 -5.96 3.50 14.99
C GLY A 83 -6.82 2.54 15.79
N GLY A 84 -7.31 3.01 16.95
CA GLY A 84 -8.37 2.33 17.69
C GLY A 84 -9.71 2.34 16.94
N THR A 85 -10.73 1.73 17.53
CA THR A 85 -12.10 1.77 16.98
C THR A 85 -12.64 3.19 16.96
N SER A 86 -13.36 3.55 15.89
CA SER A 86 -14.02 4.85 15.74
C SER A 86 -13.07 6.07 15.76
N THR A 87 -11.80 5.90 15.39
CA THR A 87 -10.84 7.01 15.18
C THR A 87 -10.91 7.62 13.79
N GLY A 88 -11.64 7.00 12.85
CA GLY A 88 -11.82 7.51 11.49
C GLY A 88 -10.79 7.01 10.46
N LYS A 89 -10.22 5.81 10.64
CA LYS A 89 -9.24 5.22 9.71
C LYS A 89 -9.72 5.23 8.25
N THR A 90 -10.88 4.66 7.98
CA THR A 90 -11.43 4.60 6.62
C THR A 90 -11.76 5.99 6.07
N THR A 91 -12.24 6.91 6.92
CA THR A 91 -12.47 8.31 6.52
C THR A 91 -11.18 9.00 6.10
N PHE A 92 -10.10 8.81 6.85
CA PHE A 92 -8.80 9.38 6.52
C PHE A 92 -8.20 8.72 5.27
N LEU A 93 -8.34 7.39 5.14
CA LEU A 93 -7.93 6.67 3.93
C LEU A 93 -8.66 7.18 2.68
N ASN A 94 -9.97 7.45 2.78
CA ASN A 94 -10.75 8.09 1.71
C ASN A 94 -10.25 9.49 1.36
N ALA A 95 -9.76 10.25 2.34
CA ALA A 95 -9.15 11.56 2.08
C ALA A 95 -7.82 11.43 1.33
N LEU A 96 -6.94 10.49 1.74
CA LEU A 96 -5.69 10.23 1.02
C LEU A 96 -5.93 9.72 -0.40
N LEU A 97 -7.00 8.95 -0.62
CA LEU A 97 -7.42 8.50 -1.95
C LEU A 97 -7.77 9.63 -2.91
N GLN A 98 -8.15 10.81 -2.42
CA GLN A 98 -8.41 11.98 -3.27
C GLN A 98 -7.12 12.62 -3.80
N GLU A 99 -5.99 12.36 -3.15
CA GLU A 99 -4.69 12.90 -3.54
C GLU A 99 -3.92 11.96 -4.48
N VAL A 100 -4.45 10.75 -4.74
CA VAL A 100 -3.85 9.81 -5.69
C VAL A 100 -4.07 10.31 -7.12
N PRO A 101 -3.05 10.28 -8.01
CA PRO A 101 -3.21 10.76 -9.38
C PRO A 101 -4.34 10.05 -10.13
N GLU A 102 -5.23 10.83 -10.76
CA GLU A 102 -6.49 10.33 -11.35
C GLU A 102 -6.30 9.35 -12.54
N ASP A 103 -5.12 9.35 -13.15
CA ASP A 103 -4.76 8.46 -14.27
C ASP A 103 -4.40 7.04 -13.82
N GLU A 104 -4.22 6.83 -12.51
CA GLU A 104 -3.91 5.53 -11.94
C GLU A 104 -5.12 4.58 -11.89
N ARG A 105 -4.87 3.30 -12.13
CA ARG A 105 -5.85 2.23 -11.95
C ARG A 105 -5.89 1.76 -10.51
N ILE A 106 -7.03 1.95 -9.87
CA ILE A 106 -7.23 1.62 -8.46
C ILE A 106 -8.07 0.37 -8.32
N ILE A 107 -7.65 -0.55 -7.45
CA ILE A 107 -8.48 -1.68 -7.02
C ILE A 107 -8.64 -1.61 -5.50
N SER A 108 -9.89 -1.53 -5.01
CA SER A 108 -10.17 -1.66 -3.58
C SER A 108 -10.67 -3.06 -3.24
N ILE A 109 -10.33 -3.55 -2.06
CA ILE A 109 -10.76 -4.85 -1.56
C ILE A 109 -11.25 -4.69 -0.13
N GLU A 110 -12.53 -4.98 0.10
CA GLU A 110 -13.22 -4.65 1.35
C GLU A 110 -14.24 -5.73 1.76
N ASP A 111 -14.52 -5.89 3.06
CA ASP A 111 -15.65 -6.70 3.54
C ASP A 111 -16.99 -5.96 3.32
N THR A 112 -16.98 -4.64 3.37
CA THR A 112 -18.13 -3.75 3.17
C THR A 112 -17.64 -2.52 2.44
N ARG A 113 -18.38 -2.08 1.42
CA ARG A 113 -17.96 -0.96 0.56
C ARG A 113 -18.00 0.36 1.33
N GLU A 114 -16.83 0.87 1.71
CA GLU A 114 -16.64 2.15 2.39
C GLU A 114 -15.73 3.11 1.57
N LEU A 115 -14.82 2.58 0.76
CA LEU A 115 -13.91 3.36 -0.07
C LEU A 115 -14.62 3.90 -1.33
N GLN A 116 -14.36 5.18 -1.61
CA GLN A 116 -14.98 5.94 -2.70
C GLN A 116 -13.92 6.78 -3.42
N PRO A 117 -12.94 6.15 -4.10
CA PRO A 117 -11.96 6.89 -4.89
C PRO A 117 -12.66 7.63 -6.05
N PRO A 118 -12.20 8.83 -6.43
CA PRO A 118 -12.77 9.60 -7.54
C PRO A 118 -12.37 9.05 -8.92
N HIS A 119 -11.50 8.03 -8.97
CA HIS A 119 -10.83 7.57 -10.18
C HIS A 119 -11.81 6.89 -11.13
N LEU A 120 -11.73 7.25 -12.42
CA LEU A 120 -12.54 6.60 -13.46
C LEU A 120 -12.15 5.13 -13.65
N ASN A 121 -10.86 4.80 -13.53
CA ASN A 121 -10.33 3.45 -13.67
C ASN A 121 -10.28 2.71 -12.32
N TYR A 122 -11.44 2.62 -11.67
CA TYR A 122 -11.59 2.01 -10.36
C TYR A 122 -12.37 0.70 -10.40
N VAL A 123 -11.86 -0.33 -9.71
CA VAL A 123 -12.57 -1.61 -9.51
C VAL A 123 -12.77 -1.88 -8.02
N PRO A 124 -14.01 -1.80 -7.50
CA PRO A 124 -14.34 -2.30 -6.16
C PRO A 124 -14.46 -3.82 -6.15
N LEU A 125 -13.76 -4.48 -5.22
CA LEU A 125 -13.90 -5.90 -4.94
C LEU A 125 -14.39 -6.10 -3.50
N ILE A 126 -15.43 -6.92 -3.31
CA ILE A 126 -16.10 -7.13 -2.02
C ILE A 126 -16.02 -8.59 -1.62
N ALA A 127 -15.39 -8.86 -0.47
CA ALA A 127 -15.35 -10.18 0.12
C ALA A 127 -16.71 -10.54 0.75
N SER A 128 -17.04 -11.82 0.74
CA SER A 128 -18.23 -12.37 1.38
C SER A 128 -17.85 -13.63 2.14
N LYS A 129 -18.13 -13.62 3.46
CA LYS A 129 -17.89 -14.77 4.34
C LYS A 129 -18.97 -15.86 4.20
N GLY A 130 -19.89 -15.73 3.25
CA GLY A 130 -20.90 -16.74 2.93
C GLY A 130 -22.17 -16.67 3.80
N GLU A 131 -22.24 -15.77 4.79
CA GLU A 131 -23.42 -15.61 5.66
C GLU A 131 -24.67 -15.13 4.92
N GLN A 132 -24.50 -14.49 3.76
CA GLN A 132 -25.58 -14.02 2.88
C GLN A 132 -25.79 -14.91 1.64
N GLY A 133 -25.21 -16.11 1.59
CA GLY A 133 -25.59 -17.17 0.63
C GLY A 133 -25.12 -17.04 -0.82
N LEU A 134 -24.35 -16.00 -1.20
CA LEU A 134 -24.03 -15.73 -2.62
C LEU A 134 -22.66 -16.24 -3.12
N SER A 135 -21.66 -16.40 -2.23
CA SER A 135 -20.39 -17.12 -2.45
C SER A 135 -19.47 -16.92 -1.24
N ARG A 136 -18.60 -17.89 -0.91
CA ARG A 136 -17.52 -17.73 0.07
C ARG A 136 -16.27 -17.25 -0.67
N VAL A 137 -16.06 -15.94 -0.71
CA VAL A 137 -14.90 -15.29 -1.33
C VAL A 137 -14.23 -14.43 -0.27
N THR A 138 -12.99 -14.72 0.04
CA THR A 138 -12.22 -14.05 1.09
C THR A 138 -11.47 -12.84 0.55
N ILE A 139 -10.99 -11.97 1.45
CA ILE A 139 -10.07 -10.88 1.09
C ILE A 139 -8.80 -11.44 0.42
N GLN A 140 -8.30 -12.59 0.88
CA GLN A 140 -7.15 -13.27 0.28
C GLN A 140 -7.43 -13.65 -1.19
N ASP A 141 -8.58 -14.26 -1.48
CA ASP A 141 -8.96 -14.66 -2.84
C ASP A 141 -9.02 -13.45 -3.79
N LEU A 142 -9.60 -12.34 -3.32
CA LEU A 142 -9.71 -11.11 -4.10
C LEU A 142 -8.38 -10.41 -4.28
N LEU A 143 -7.52 -10.46 -3.27
CA LEU A 143 -6.18 -9.90 -3.34
C LEU A 143 -5.35 -10.66 -4.37
N GLU A 144 -5.35 -11.99 -4.35
CA GLU A 144 -4.67 -12.79 -5.38
C GLU A 144 -5.24 -12.55 -6.79
N ALA A 145 -6.56 -12.44 -6.93
CA ALA A 145 -7.19 -12.11 -8.20
C ALA A 145 -6.76 -10.71 -8.70
N SER A 146 -6.71 -9.73 -7.81
CA SER A 146 -6.38 -8.34 -8.13
C SER A 146 -4.98 -8.19 -8.72
N LEU A 147 -4.00 -9.01 -8.32
CA LEU A 147 -2.64 -8.99 -8.88
C LEU A 147 -2.60 -9.32 -10.37
N ARG A 148 -3.64 -9.99 -10.89
CA ARG A 148 -3.79 -10.31 -12.32
C ARG A 148 -4.61 -9.25 -13.06
N MET A 149 -5.12 -8.25 -12.37
CA MET A 149 -5.96 -7.18 -12.90
C MET A 149 -5.20 -5.88 -13.19
N ARG A 150 -3.86 -5.93 -13.09
CA ARG A 150 -2.91 -4.83 -13.36
C ARG A 150 -3.33 -3.52 -12.66
N PRO A 151 -3.51 -3.50 -11.33
CA PRO A 151 -3.66 -2.24 -10.61
C PRO A 151 -2.37 -1.43 -10.70
N ASP A 152 -2.47 -0.10 -10.62
CA ASP A 152 -1.35 0.75 -10.24
C ASP A 152 -1.20 0.75 -8.71
N ARG A 153 -2.33 0.78 -7.99
CA ARG A 153 -2.39 0.67 -6.52
C ARG A 153 -3.52 -0.22 -6.03
N LEU A 154 -3.26 -0.86 -4.89
CA LEU A 154 -4.21 -1.64 -4.13
C LEU A 154 -4.60 -0.92 -2.85
N PHE A 155 -5.89 -0.94 -2.54
CA PHE A 155 -6.42 -0.41 -1.28
C PHE A 155 -7.18 -1.50 -0.55
N LEU A 156 -6.62 -1.98 0.55
CA LEU A 156 -7.35 -2.88 1.45
C LEU A 156 -8.08 -2.03 2.48
N GLY A 157 -9.38 -2.26 2.65
CA GLY A 157 -10.16 -1.55 3.67
C GLY A 157 -9.57 -1.74 5.07
N GLU A 158 -9.26 -2.99 5.43
CA GLU A 158 -8.57 -3.32 6.66
C GLU A 158 -7.88 -4.69 6.54
N VAL A 159 -6.68 -4.81 7.08
CA VAL A 159 -5.97 -6.09 7.23
C VAL A 159 -6.26 -6.67 8.62
N ARG A 160 -6.69 -7.94 8.66
CA ARG A 160 -7.16 -8.67 9.84
C ARG A 160 -6.53 -10.05 10.04
N GLY A 161 -5.88 -10.62 9.03
CA GLY A 161 -5.29 -11.96 9.09
C GLY A 161 -4.22 -12.24 8.03
N ALA A 162 -4.18 -13.48 7.56
CA ALA A 162 -3.13 -14.00 6.68
C ALA A 162 -2.93 -13.20 5.37
N GLU A 163 -3.95 -12.45 4.92
CA GLU A 163 -3.86 -11.55 3.76
C GLU A 163 -2.80 -10.44 3.92
N ALA A 164 -2.37 -10.16 5.15
CA ALA A 164 -1.29 -9.23 5.45
C ALA A 164 -0.03 -9.51 4.62
N PHE A 165 0.40 -10.77 4.56
CA PHE A 165 1.62 -11.13 3.86
C PHE A 165 1.48 -10.99 2.34
N THR A 166 0.34 -11.42 1.80
CA THR A 166 0.02 -11.28 0.38
C THR A 166 0.00 -9.80 -0.02
N PHE A 167 -0.52 -8.93 0.85
CA PHE A 167 -0.54 -7.48 0.61
C PHE A 167 0.87 -6.89 0.60
N LEU A 168 1.72 -7.29 1.55
CA LEU A 168 3.13 -6.88 1.57
C LEU A 168 3.88 -7.34 0.31
N GLN A 169 3.65 -8.59 -0.13
CA GLN A 169 4.21 -9.08 -1.38
C GLN A 169 3.70 -8.28 -2.59
N ALA A 170 2.41 -7.93 -2.62
CA ALA A 170 1.83 -7.15 -3.70
C ALA A 170 2.55 -5.80 -3.87
N ILE A 171 2.82 -5.10 -2.76
CA ILE A 171 3.59 -3.86 -2.74
C ILE A 171 4.98 -4.09 -3.31
N ASN A 172 5.71 -5.07 -2.76
CA ASN A 172 7.10 -5.34 -3.11
C ASN A 172 7.28 -5.83 -4.57
N THR A 173 6.27 -6.46 -5.16
CA THR A 173 6.35 -7.08 -6.50
C THR A 173 5.86 -6.20 -7.65
N GLY A 174 5.45 -4.96 -7.36
CA GLY A 174 5.12 -3.98 -8.42
C GLY A 174 3.90 -3.10 -8.19
N HIS A 175 3.40 -3.00 -6.95
CA HIS A 175 2.25 -2.14 -6.62
C HIS A 175 2.59 -1.18 -5.47
N PRO A 176 3.66 -0.36 -5.59
CA PRO A 176 4.05 0.59 -4.56
C PRO A 176 2.97 1.67 -4.37
N GLY A 177 2.92 2.28 -3.20
CA GLY A 177 1.95 3.32 -2.87
C GLY A 177 0.57 2.78 -2.48
N SER A 178 0.41 1.45 -2.48
CA SER A 178 -0.77 0.77 -1.94
C SER A 178 -0.90 1.03 -0.44
N MET A 179 -2.14 1.13 0.04
CA MET A 179 -2.43 1.49 1.43
C MET A 179 -3.47 0.58 2.04
N THR A 180 -3.43 0.47 3.36
CA THR A 180 -4.44 -0.25 4.14
C THR A 180 -4.65 0.41 5.49
N THR A 181 -5.69 -0.01 6.19
CA THR A 181 -5.86 0.29 7.61
C THR A 181 -5.55 -0.93 8.49
N VAL A 182 -5.14 -0.66 9.73
CA VAL A 182 -4.93 -1.69 10.76
C VAL A 182 -5.37 -1.17 12.13
N HIS A 183 -5.92 -2.05 12.95
CA HIS A 183 -6.19 -1.72 14.35
C HIS A 183 -4.92 -1.78 15.20
N ALA A 184 -4.47 -0.63 15.69
CA ALA A 184 -3.36 -0.52 16.63
C ALA A 184 -3.43 0.78 17.44
N ASN A 185 -2.78 0.77 18.60
CA ASN A 185 -2.76 1.90 19.55
C ASN A 185 -1.49 2.76 19.44
N SER A 186 -0.51 2.33 18.64
CA SER A 186 0.69 3.11 18.30
C SER A 186 1.27 2.60 16.98
N PRO A 187 2.13 3.40 16.30
CA PRO A 187 2.83 2.96 15.11
C PRO A 187 3.64 1.66 15.28
N LEU A 188 4.36 1.52 16.40
CA LEU A 188 5.11 0.32 16.71
C LEU A 188 4.19 -0.92 16.82
N GLN A 189 3.03 -0.77 17.48
CA GLN A 189 2.04 -1.84 17.57
C GLN A 189 1.40 -2.17 16.22
N ALA A 190 1.34 -1.22 15.28
CA ALA A 190 0.86 -1.47 13.93
C ALA A 190 1.79 -2.45 13.19
N TYR A 191 3.11 -2.22 13.27
CA TYR A 191 4.11 -3.16 12.76
C TYR A 191 4.02 -4.54 13.43
N ASP A 192 3.90 -4.58 14.76
CA ASP A 192 3.73 -5.84 15.49
C ASP A 192 2.49 -6.62 15.05
N ARG A 193 1.36 -5.92 14.85
CA ARG A 193 0.10 -6.52 14.38
C ARG A 193 0.25 -7.09 12.97
N LEU A 194 0.80 -6.30 12.05
CA LEU A 194 1.07 -6.75 10.68
C LEU A 194 1.99 -7.97 10.67
N ALA A 195 3.00 -8.01 11.54
CA ALA A 195 3.91 -9.14 11.64
C ALA A 195 3.19 -10.40 12.14
N LEU A 196 2.42 -10.30 13.24
CA LEU A 196 1.64 -11.42 13.77
C LEU A 196 0.64 -11.97 12.76
N MET A 197 -0.02 -11.10 11.99
CA MET A 197 -0.94 -11.49 10.92
C MET A 197 -0.20 -12.18 9.77
N SER A 198 0.97 -11.67 9.38
CA SER A 198 1.80 -12.27 8.33
C SER A 198 2.39 -13.63 8.73
N MET A 199 2.67 -13.86 10.01
CA MET A 199 3.13 -15.16 10.51
C MET A 199 2.10 -16.28 10.27
N GLN A 200 0.81 -15.95 10.18
CA GLN A 200 -0.25 -16.94 9.88
C GLN A 200 -0.11 -17.55 8.48
N ALA A 201 0.65 -16.91 7.58
CA ALA A 201 0.96 -17.45 6.26
C ALA A 201 2.02 -18.58 6.27
N GLY A 202 2.65 -18.88 7.42
CA GLY A 202 3.48 -20.07 7.59
C GLY A 202 4.87 -20.01 6.96
N LEU A 203 5.49 -18.83 6.88
CA LEU A 203 6.74 -18.58 6.15
C LEU A 203 8.02 -19.09 6.82
N GLY A 204 7.94 -19.53 8.08
CA GLY A 204 9.12 -19.94 8.85
C GLY A 204 10.05 -18.81 9.28
N LEU A 205 9.65 -17.55 9.11
CA LEU A 205 10.39 -16.38 9.58
C LEU A 205 10.05 -16.04 11.04
N SER A 206 11.02 -15.51 11.77
CA SER A 206 10.79 -14.93 13.09
C SER A 206 9.98 -13.64 13.00
N LYS A 207 9.32 -13.25 14.09
CA LYS A 207 8.58 -11.99 14.17
C LYS A 207 9.49 -10.78 13.84
N ALA A 208 10.75 -10.80 14.28
CA ALA A 208 11.68 -9.70 14.05
C ALA A 208 12.00 -9.53 12.56
N GLU A 209 12.33 -10.62 11.88
CA GLU A 209 12.60 -10.61 10.42
C GLU A 209 11.38 -10.11 9.63
N ILE A 210 10.17 -10.50 10.04
CA ILE A 210 8.94 -10.02 9.41
C ILE A 210 8.73 -8.52 9.66
N VAL A 211 9.00 -8.03 10.87
CA VAL A 211 8.90 -6.59 11.17
C VAL A 211 9.88 -5.79 10.30
N ASP A 212 11.12 -6.28 10.15
CA ASP A 212 12.13 -5.61 9.32
C ASP A 212 11.72 -5.60 7.84
N TYR A 213 11.18 -6.73 7.35
CA TYR A 213 10.57 -6.80 6.01
C TYR A 213 9.39 -5.82 5.86
N ILE A 214 8.48 -5.73 6.84
CA ILE A 214 7.36 -4.79 6.77
C ILE A 214 7.86 -3.35 6.73
N ARG A 215 8.90 -3.00 7.49
CA ARG A 215 9.45 -1.64 7.51
C ARG A 215 10.11 -1.24 6.19
N SER A 216 10.70 -2.19 5.46
CA SER A 216 11.25 -1.91 4.13
C SER A 216 10.15 -1.73 3.07
N VAL A 217 9.03 -2.45 3.20
CA VAL A 217 7.90 -2.41 2.27
C VAL A 217 6.92 -1.26 2.56
N ILE A 218 6.64 -0.98 3.83
CA ILE A 218 5.71 0.04 4.34
C ILE A 218 6.48 0.93 5.33
N PRO A 219 7.25 1.90 4.82
CA PRO A 219 8.11 2.75 5.64
C PRO A 219 7.34 3.79 6.47
N ILE A 220 6.05 4.00 6.21
CA ILE A 220 5.23 5.03 6.88
C ILE A 220 4.03 4.39 7.59
N VAL A 221 3.86 4.76 8.86
CA VAL A 221 2.64 4.50 9.64
C VAL A 221 2.04 5.82 10.08
N VAL A 222 0.77 6.05 9.75
CA VAL A 222 -0.01 7.21 10.22
C VAL A 222 -0.96 6.75 11.32
N GLN A 223 -0.67 7.11 12.56
CA GLN A 223 -1.49 6.78 13.71
C GLN A 223 -2.58 7.84 13.90
N LEU A 224 -3.83 7.41 13.89
CA LEU A 224 -4.98 8.23 14.23
C LEU A 224 -5.35 8.07 15.71
N ALA A 225 -5.80 9.16 16.30
CA ALA A 225 -6.41 9.17 17.63
C ALA A 225 -7.66 10.05 17.65
N ARG A 226 -8.47 9.86 18.70
CA ARG A 226 -9.56 10.77 19.06
C ARG A 226 -9.19 11.49 20.35
N ARG A 227 -9.03 12.81 20.30
CA ARG A 227 -8.69 13.64 21.47
C ARG A 227 -9.61 14.86 21.51
N GLY A 228 -10.23 15.12 22.66
CA GLY A 228 -11.13 16.27 22.84
C GLY A 228 -12.28 16.31 21.80
N GLY A 229 -12.84 15.15 21.44
CA GLY A 229 -13.90 15.04 20.43
C GLY A 229 -13.42 15.08 18.98
N ARG A 230 -12.21 15.56 18.68
CA ARG A 230 -11.64 15.63 17.34
C ARG A 230 -10.93 14.34 16.96
N ARG A 231 -11.05 13.95 15.68
CA ARG A 231 -10.35 12.80 15.07
C ARG A 231 -9.26 13.32 14.14
N GLY A 232 -8.13 12.62 14.07
CA GLY A 232 -7.08 12.93 13.10
C GLY A 232 -5.74 12.26 13.41
N PRO A 233 -4.73 12.48 12.55
CA PRO A 233 -3.37 12.02 12.80
C PRO A 233 -2.84 12.55 14.12
N SER A 234 -2.38 11.65 14.98
CA SER A 234 -1.74 11.96 16.26
C SER A 234 -0.24 11.73 16.25
N GLU A 235 0.24 10.85 15.37
CA GLU A 235 1.64 10.49 15.23
C GLU A 235 1.89 9.95 13.82
N ILE A 236 3.04 10.28 13.25
CA ILE A 236 3.54 9.69 12.00
C ILE A 236 4.89 9.06 12.31
N GLN A 237 5.03 7.77 12.04
CA GLN A 237 6.31 7.10 12.04
C GLN A 237 6.78 6.93 10.60
N PHE A 238 7.93 7.52 10.28
CA PHE A 238 8.65 7.26 9.03
C PHE A 238 9.98 6.61 9.37
N VAL A 239 10.21 5.38 8.92
CA VAL A 239 11.36 4.55 9.37
C VAL A 239 12.73 5.16 9.04
N LYS A 240 12.80 6.02 8.02
CA LYS A 240 14.02 6.71 7.60
C LYS A 240 14.23 8.05 8.30
N TYR A 241 13.24 8.53 9.05
CA TYR A 241 13.34 9.77 9.81
C TYR A 241 14.37 9.63 10.94
N GLY A 242 15.34 10.54 10.98
CA GLY A 242 16.42 10.52 11.97
C GLY A 242 17.55 9.50 11.70
N VAL A 243 17.54 8.80 10.56
CA VAL A 243 18.65 7.90 10.16
C VAL A 243 19.92 8.70 9.83
N GLY A 244 19.78 9.88 9.20
CA GLY A 244 20.91 10.76 8.90
C GLY A 244 21.57 11.43 10.11
N SER A 245 20.87 11.56 11.23
CA SER A 245 21.40 12.18 12.46
C SER A 245 22.11 11.19 13.39
N ARG A 246 21.96 9.88 13.21
CA ARG A 246 22.71 8.85 13.97
C ARG A 246 24.06 8.48 13.36
N GLY A 247 24.28 8.75 12.07
CA GLY A 247 25.56 8.53 11.41
C GLY A 247 26.66 9.54 11.78
N ALA A 248 26.29 10.69 12.36
CA ALA A 248 27.22 11.76 12.73
C ALA A 248 27.72 11.70 14.20
N GLN A 249 27.41 10.62 14.93
CA GLN A 249 27.86 10.42 16.33
C GLN A 249 28.81 9.23 16.49
N LEU A 250 29.29 8.66 15.38
CA LEU A 250 30.32 7.63 15.36
C LEU A 250 31.46 8.09 14.46
N ASP A 251 32.10 9.19 14.84
CA ASP A 251 33.45 9.59 14.43
C ASP A 251 34.08 10.44 15.54
#